data_AF-A0A368TGP3-F1
#
_entry.id   AF-A0A368TGP3-F1
#
_cell.length_a   1.000
_cell.length_b   1.000
_cell.length_c   1.000
_cell.angle_alpha   90.00
_cell.angle_beta   90.00
_cell.angle_gamma   90.00
#
_symmetry.space_group_name_H-M   'P 1'
#
loop_
_entity.id
_entity.type
_entity.pdbx_description
1 polymer ?
#
loop_
_entity_poly.entity_id
_entity_poly.type
_entity_poly.pdbx_seq_one_letter_code
_entity_poly.pdbx_strand_id
1 'polypeptide(L)'
;MKTKEVVILVCIVAALVTLPTVSAVRIYTDMTVRGVGYLDMETVFNTQTNYQDGHKVVISSRGCGEIVSETEMLELDSEKQELSIVTSARKSYAPITYLDRDYALLLSGETTARNYMVGAVVTEKHYDTLRIAGSMVHHGSRNRSATEIDTEIYGKAHIGVIVRNTEDYHHTLLRVRDDFVGEFTMNKVIVVENREEP
;
A
#
# COMPACT_ATOMS: atom_id res chain seq x y z
N MET A 1 -34.38 16.59 -7.56
CA MET A 1 -33.83 15.22 -7.74
C MET A 1 -32.37 15.13 -7.26
N LYS A 2 -32.05 15.57 -6.02
CA LYS A 2 -30.66 15.68 -5.53
C LYS A 2 -30.41 15.15 -4.10
N THR A 3 -31.44 14.65 -3.42
CA THR A 3 -31.34 14.21 -2.02
C THR A 3 -31.23 12.70 -1.86
N LYS A 4 -31.60 11.90 -2.87
CA LYS A 4 -31.58 10.43 -2.76
C LYS A 4 -30.19 9.82 -2.98
N GLU A 5 -29.35 10.44 -3.80
CA GLU A 5 -28.00 9.92 -4.09
C GLU A 5 -27.00 10.20 -2.97
N VAL A 6 -27.11 11.36 -2.30
CA VAL A 6 -26.24 11.70 -1.15
C VAL A 6 -26.57 10.83 0.08
N VAL A 7 -27.84 10.44 0.24
CA VAL A 7 -28.24 9.55 1.34
C VAL A 7 -27.71 8.12 1.13
N ILE A 8 -27.63 7.64 -0.12
CA ILE A 8 -27.09 6.30 -0.40
C ILE A 8 -25.58 6.22 -0.09
N LEU A 9 -24.81 7.26 -0.40
CA LEU A 9 -23.37 7.27 -0.14
C LEU A 9 -23.05 7.32 1.37
N VAL A 10 -23.83 8.06 2.16
CA VAL A 10 -23.66 8.15 3.62
C VAL A 10 -24.11 6.85 4.33
N CYS A 11 -25.12 6.14 3.80
CA CYS A 11 -25.55 4.87 4.35
C CYS A 11 -24.53 3.73 4.16
N ILE A 12 -23.72 3.73 3.09
CA ILE A 12 -22.67 2.72 2.87
C ILE A 12 -21.54 2.88 3.91
N VAL A 13 -21.18 4.12 4.27
CA VAL A 13 -20.16 4.40 5.29
C VAL A 13 -20.68 4.11 6.70
N ALA A 14 -21.95 4.41 6.99
CA ALA A 14 -22.54 4.15 8.31
C ALA A 14 -22.85 2.66 8.56
N ALA A 15 -23.19 1.88 7.53
CA ALA A 15 -23.41 0.44 7.65
C ALA A 15 -22.11 -0.35 7.92
N LEU A 16 -20.95 0.23 7.63
CA LEU A 16 -19.64 -0.35 7.94
C LEU A 16 -19.27 -0.23 9.44
N VAL A 17 -19.91 0.69 10.17
CA VAL A 17 -19.58 1.01 11.58
C VAL A 17 -20.42 0.22 12.59
N THR A 18 -21.43 -0.53 12.13
CA THR A 18 -22.34 -1.30 13.02
C THR A 18 -22.36 -2.79 12.73
N LEU A 19 -21.25 -3.39 12.32
CA LEU A 19 -21.17 -4.86 12.28
C LEU A 19 -20.96 -5.39 13.71
N PRO A 20 -21.90 -6.21 14.24
CA PRO A 20 -21.73 -6.85 15.53
C PRO A 20 -20.60 -7.88 15.47
N THR A 21 -20.01 -8.15 16.62
CA THR A 21 -18.97 -9.14 16.88
C THR A 21 -19.41 -10.57 16.55
N VAL A 22 -19.43 -10.99 15.27
CA VAL A 22 -19.21 -12.37 14.83
C VAL A 22 -18.73 -12.39 13.36
N SER A 23 -17.48 -12.84 13.17
CA SER A 23 -16.87 -13.51 12.00
C SER A 23 -16.95 -12.94 10.58
N ALA A 24 -15.77 -12.86 9.93
CA ALA A 24 -15.54 -12.84 8.49
C ALA A 24 -16.04 -11.59 7.72
N VAL A 25 -15.30 -10.49 7.82
CA VAL A 25 -15.35 -9.39 6.85
C VAL A 25 -14.29 -9.64 5.78
N ARG A 26 -14.74 -9.98 4.55
CA ARG A 26 -13.90 -9.96 3.35
C ARG A 26 -14.05 -8.63 2.64
N ILE A 27 -12.99 -7.82 2.66
CA ILE A 27 -12.93 -6.55 1.91
C ILE A 27 -12.13 -6.81 0.64
N TYR A 28 -12.77 -6.58 -0.51
CA TYR A 28 -12.14 -6.62 -1.82
C TYR A 28 -12.26 -5.23 -2.45
N THR A 29 -11.13 -4.61 -2.76
CA THR A 29 -11.08 -3.37 -3.53
C THR A 29 -10.16 -3.58 -4.72
N ASP A 30 -10.66 -3.30 -5.92
CA ASP A 30 -9.89 -3.26 -7.15
C ASP A 30 -10.13 -1.91 -7.82
N MET A 31 -9.05 -1.22 -8.15
CA MET A 31 -9.09 0.07 -8.82
C MET A 31 -8.14 0.01 -10.00
N THR A 32 -8.65 0.31 -11.20
CA THR A 32 -7.83 0.48 -12.40
C THR A 32 -7.99 1.88 -12.97
N VAL A 33 -6.89 2.62 -13.06
CA VAL A 33 -6.87 4.00 -13.62
C VAL A 33 -6.01 4.05 -14.89
N ARG A 34 -6.49 4.77 -15.91
CA ARG A 34 -5.75 5.11 -17.13
C ARG A 34 -6.03 6.54 -17.55
N GLY A 35 -5.04 7.27 -18.03
CA GLY A 35 -5.21 8.62 -18.56
C GLY A 35 -4.00 9.52 -18.35
N VAL A 36 -4.16 10.79 -18.66
CA VAL A 36 -3.14 11.84 -18.46
C VAL A 36 -3.74 12.85 -17.49
N GLY A 37 -3.05 13.13 -16.39
CA GLY A 37 -3.67 13.92 -15.32
C GLY A 37 -2.76 14.19 -14.12
N TYR A 38 -3.32 14.92 -13.16
CA TYR A 38 -2.79 15.03 -11.81
C TYR A 38 -3.48 13.99 -10.92
N LEU A 39 -2.69 13.21 -10.19
CA LEU A 39 -3.16 12.23 -9.21
C LEU A 39 -2.70 12.67 -7.82
N ASP A 40 -3.58 12.49 -6.83
CA ASP A 40 -3.27 12.58 -5.42
C ASP A 40 -4.23 11.65 -4.67
N MET A 41 -3.67 10.54 -4.15
CA MET A 41 -4.43 9.45 -3.57
C MET A 41 -3.72 8.94 -2.32
N GLU A 42 -4.51 8.63 -1.31
CA GLU A 42 -4.09 7.88 -0.13
C GLU A 42 -5.19 6.89 0.24
N THR A 43 -4.80 5.64 0.40
CA THR A 43 -5.63 4.53 0.81
C THR A 43 -5.05 3.92 2.08
N VAL A 44 -5.78 4.02 3.20
CA VAL A 44 -5.37 3.48 4.50
C VAL A 44 -6.32 2.38 4.92
N PHE A 45 -5.76 1.19 5.17
CA PHE A 45 -6.47 0.07 5.80
C PHE A 45 -5.83 -0.27 7.13
N ASN A 46 -6.67 -0.52 8.14
CA ASN A 46 -6.18 -0.86 9.46
C ASN A 46 -7.19 -1.77 10.16
N THR A 47 -6.75 -2.98 10.48
CA THR A 47 -7.50 -3.95 11.28
C THR A 47 -6.89 -4.14 12.66
N GLN A 48 -5.85 -3.36 13.00
CA GLN A 48 -5.07 -3.61 14.20
C GLN A 48 -5.91 -3.36 15.47
N THR A 49 -5.69 -4.17 16.50
CA THR A 49 -6.19 -3.92 17.85
C THR A 49 -5.01 -3.65 18.77
N ASN A 50 -5.03 -2.53 19.49
CA ASN A 50 -3.99 -2.13 20.46
C ASN A 50 -2.54 -2.18 19.95
N TYR A 51 -2.32 -2.05 18.63
CA TYR A 51 -1.01 -2.22 17.98
C TYR A 51 -0.36 -3.60 18.20
N GLN A 52 -1.14 -4.61 18.60
CA GLN A 52 -0.65 -5.93 18.98
C GLN A 52 -1.11 -7.05 18.06
N ASP A 53 -2.28 -6.92 17.45
CA ASP A 53 -2.87 -7.93 16.59
C ASP A 53 -3.46 -7.27 15.34
N GLY A 54 -3.40 -7.94 14.19
CA GLY A 54 -3.92 -7.47 12.91
C GLY A 54 -2.90 -6.83 11.96
N HIS A 55 -3.41 -6.14 10.94
CA HIS A 55 -2.63 -5.60 9.83
C HIS A 55 -2.89 -4.11 9.61
N LYS A 56 -1.90 -3.40 9.09
CA LYS A 56 -2.07 -2.02 8.60
C LYS A 56 -1.40 -1.86 7.24
N VAL A 57 -2.13 -1.22 6.34
CA VAL A 57 -1.69 -0.92 4.97
C VAL A 57 -1.89 0.56 4.72
N VAL A 58 -0.88 1.19 4.10
CA VAL A 58 -0.97 2.55 3.59
C VAL A 58 -0.44 2.53 2.17
N ILE A 59 -1.26 2.89 1.21
CA ILE A 59 -0.87 3.09 -0.19
C ILE A 59 -1.12 4.55 -0.52
N SER A 60 -0.17 5.22 -1.13
CA SER A 60 -0.33 6.59 -1.59
C SER A 60 0.41 6.80 -2.90
N SER A 61 -0.20 7.58 -3.79
CA SER A 61 0.42 7.95 -5.06
C SER A 61 0.01 9.36 -5.46
N ARG A 62 0.98 10.13 -5.93
CA ARG A 62 0.81 11.51 -6.35
C ARG A 62 1.74 11.91 -7.48
N GLY A 63 1.35 12.95 -8.22
CA GLY A 63 2.16 13.53 -9.30
C GLY A 63 1.32 13.79 -10.55
N CYS A 64 1.95 14.40 -11.56
CA CYS A 64 1.35 14.53 -12.87
C CYS A 64 2.02 13.62 -13.90
N GLY A 65 1.22 13.08 -14.80
CA GLY A 65 1.74 12.30 -15.90
C GLY A 65 0.72 11.43 -16.59
N GLU A 66 1.24 10.57 -17.44
CA GLU A 66 0.50 9.51 -18.10
C GLU A 66 0.48 8.27 -17.20
N ILE A 67 -0.73 7.85 -16.83
CA ILE A 67 -1.01 6.58 -16.17
C ILE A 67 -1.42 5.61 -17.27
N VAL A 68 -0.51 4.71 -17.64
CA VAL A 68 -0.79 3.64 -18.61
C VAL A 68 -1.63 2.55 -17.95
N SER A 69 -1.31 2.23 -16.71
CA SER A 69 -2.08 1.34 -15.84
C SER A 69 -1.67 1.55 -14.40
N GLU A 70 -2.64 1.60 -13.51
CA GLU A 70 -2.43 1.48 -12.08
C GLU A 70 -3.51 0.55 -11.55
N THR A 71 -3.10 -0.52 -10.88
CA THR A 71 -3.99 -1.53 -10.32
C THR A 71 -3.64 -1.76 -8.87
N GLU A 72 -4.61 -1.57 -7.99
CA GLU A 72 -4.49 -1.87 -6.56
C GLU A 72 -5.54 -2.91 -6.20
N MET A 73 -5.09 -4.08 -5.76
CA MET A 73 -5.95 -5.13 -5.21
C MET A 73 -5.63 -5.33 -3.74
N LEU A 74 -6.66 -5.24 -2.91
CA LEU A 74 -6.59 -5.58 -1.50
C LEU A 74 -7.58 -6.69 -1.20
N GLU A 75 -7.10 -7.74 -0.54
CA GLU A 75 -7.94 -8.76 0.07
C GLU A 75 -7.61 -8.90 1.53
N LEU A 76 -8.65 -8.80 2.37
CA LEU A 76 -8.57 -9.10 3.79
C LEU A 76 -9.48 -10.29 4.09
N ASP A 77 -8.96 -11.30 4.76
CA ASP A 77 -9.75 -12.37 5.34
C ASP A 77 -9.61 -12.30 6.86
N SER A 78 -10.62 -11.70 7.51
CA SER A 78 -10.60 -11.56 8.98
C SER A 78 -10.77 -12.89 9.73
N GLU A 79 -11.30 -13.95 9.09
CA GLU A 79 -11.42 -15.27 9.73
C GLU A 79 -10.06 -15.94 9.79
N LYS A 80 -9.30 -15.87 8.70
CA LYS A 80 -7.93 -16.41 8.63
C LYS A 80 -6.86 -15.46 9.16
N GLN A 81 -7.24 -14.22 9.48
CA GLN A 81 -6.33 -13.11 9.79
C GLN A 81 -5.27 -12.90 8.69
N GLU A 82 -5.68 -13.06 7.43
CA GLU A 82 -4.82 -12.93 6.26
C GLU A 82 -5.05 -11.60 5.55
N LEU A 83 -3.95 -11.04 5.04
CA LEU A 83 -3.92 -9.84 4.23
C LEU A 83 -3.13 -10.13 2.95
N SER A 84 -3.73 -9.81 1.81
CA SER A 84 -3.07 -9.81 0.51
C SER A 84 -3.16 -8.42 -0.10
N ILE A 85 -2.02 -7.89 -0.55
CA ILE A 85 -1.94 -6.63 -1.28
C ILE A 85 -1.21 -6.91 -2.58
N VAL A 86 -1.78 -6.47 -3.69
CA VAL A 86 -1.09 -6.40 -4.98
C VAL A 86 -1.23 -4.97 -5.49
N THR A 87 -0.14 -4.23 -5.49
CA THR A 87 -0.08 -2.91 -6.14
C THR A 87 0.77 -3.04 -7.39
N SER A 88 0.26 -2.60 -8.53
CA SER A 88 1.05 -2.48 -9.76
C SER A 88 0.81 -1.14 -10.40
N ALA A 89 1.87 -0.54 -10.92
CA ALA A 89 1.79 0.77 -11.55
C ALA A 89 2.70 0.80 -12.77
N ARG A 90 2.24 1.50 -13.81
CA ARG A 90 3.01 1.90 -14.98
C ARG A 90 2.65 3.34 -15.30
N LYS A 91 3.54 4.25 -14.89
CA LYS A 91 3.36 5.69 -14.97
C LYS A 91 4.61 6.35 -15.53
N SER A 92 4.39 7.40 -16.32
CA SER A 92 5.45 8.26 -16.82
C SER A 92 5.08 9.71 -16.53
N TYR A 93 6.03 10.47 -16.01
CA TYR A 93 5.86 11.90 -15.78
C TYR A 93 5.58 12.61 -17.11
N ALA A 94 4.56 13.47 -17.10
CA ALA A 94 4.26 14.38 -18.18
C ALA A 94 3.64 15.65 -17.56
N PRO A 95 4.23 16.84 -17.79
CA PRO A 95 3.59 18.08 -17.37
C PRO A 95 2.29 18.27 -18.14
N ILE A 96 1.27 18.81 -17.49
CA ILE A 96 -0.03 19.05 -18.09
C ILE A 96 -0.49 20.47 -17.79
N THR A 97 -1.21 21.07 -18.75
CA THR A 97 -1.95 22.31 -18.54
C THR A 97 -3.43 21.99 -18.60
N TYR A 98 -4.17 22.37 -17.57
CA TYR A 98 -5.62 22.16 -17.49
C TYR A 98 -6.29 23.39 -16.87
N LEU A 99 -7.31 23.94 -17.54
CA LEU A 99 -8.04 25.14 -17.11
C LEU A 99 -7.12 26.31 -16.73
N ASP A 100 -6.16 26.63 -17.60
CA ASP A 100 -5.16 27.71 -17.41
C ASP A 100 -4.28 27.56 -16.15
N ARG A 101 -4.17 26.34 -15.62
CA ARG A 101 -3.20 25.96 -14.58
C ARG A 101 -2.21 24.94 -15.10
N ASP A 102 -0.94 25.17 -14.78
CA ASP A 102 0.15 24.24 -15.07
C ASP A 102 0.40 23.31 -13.88
N TYR A 103 0.49 22.02 -14.17
CA TYR A 103 0.83 20.97 -13.22
C TYR A 103 2.10 20.27 -13.70
N ALA A 104 3.17 20.39 -12.92
CA ALA A 104 4.52 19.87 -13.24
C ALA A 104 5.15 19.10 -12.07
N LEU A 105 4.32 18.41 -11.27
CA LEU A 105 4.78 17.65 -10.11
C LEU A 105 5.30 16.27 -10.52
N LEU A 106 6.55 15.95 -10.17
CA LEU A 106 7.13 14.63 -10.39
C LEU A 106 6.37 13.53 -9.65
N LEU A 107 6.45 12.30 -10.16
CA LEU A 107 5.75 11.16 -9.58
C LEU A 107 6.37 10.77 -8.23
N SER A 108 5.53 10.59 -7.22
CA SER A 108 5.90 10.13 -5.89
C SER A 108 4.84 9.21 -5.32
N GLY A 109 5.22 8.32 -4.42
CA GLY A 109 4.29 7.38 -3.81
C GLY A 109 4.96 6.50 -2.77
N GLU A 110 4.11 5.86 -1.98
CA GLU A 110 4.51 5.03 -0.86
C GLU A 110 3.51 3.90 -0.68
N THR A 111 4.02 2.67 -0.63
CA THR A 111 3.29 1.49 -0.20
C THR A 111 3.96 0.96 1.06
N THR A 112 3.23 0.97 2.17
CA THR A 112 3.64 0.40 3.44
C THR A 112 2.68 -0.71 3.84
N ALA A 113 3.22 -1.90 4.05
CA ALA A 113 2.52 -3.05 4.59
C ALA A 113 3.10 -3.40 5.97
N ARG A 114 2.22 -3.54 6.97
CA ARG A 114 2.60 -3.89 8.33
C ARG A 114 1.75 -5.05 8.83
N ASN A 115 2.44 -6.04 9.35
CA ASN A 115 1.85 -7.17 10.04
C ASN A 115 2.29 -7.13 11.51
N TYR A 116 1.35 -6.78 12.41
CA TYR A 116 1.65 -6.65 13.84
C TYR A 116 1.91 -8.00 14.51
N MET A 117 1.29 -9.08 14.01
CA MET A 117 1.40 -10.42 14.59
C MET A 117 2.82 -11.01 14.48
N VAL A 118 3.59 -10.60 13.48
CA VAL A 118 5.02 -10.95 13.33
C VAL A 118 5.97 -9.76 13.52
N GLY A 119 5.44 -8.59 13.87
CA GLY A 119 6.23 -7.38 14.08
C GLY A 119 6.93 -6.83 12.82
N ALA A 120 6.50 -7.23 11.62
CA ALA A 120 7.14 -6.86 10.36
C ALA A 120 6.50 -5.62 9.72
N VAL A 121 7.35 -4.73 9.20
CA VAL A 121 6.97 -3.57 8.39
C VAL A 121 7.82 -3.58 7.14
N VAL A 122 7.17 -3.59 5.98
CA VAL A 122 7.82 -3.40 4.68
C VAL A 122 7.28 -2.13 4.06
N THR A 123 8.18 -1.32 3.54
CA THR A 123 7.85 -0.03 2.94
C THR A 123 8.62 0.12 1.64
N GLU A 124 7.91 0.40 0.56
CA GLU A 124 8.45 0.88 -0.70
C GLU A 124 8.02 2.33 -0.89
N LYS A 125 8.97 3.23 -1.15
CA LYS A 125 8.70 4.62 -1.49
C LYS A 125 9.45 5.01 -2.73
N HIS A 126 8.83 5.86 -3.54
CA HIS A 126 9.46 6.48 -4.68
C HIS A 126 9.18 7.98 -4.64
N TYR A 127 10.18 8.80 -4.96
CA TYR A 127 10.08 10.25 -4.93
C TYR A 127 10.78 10.86 -6.12
N ASP A 128 10.26 12.01 -6.57
CA ASP A 128 10.83 12.78 -7.67
C ASP A 128 11.14 11.91 -8.90
N THR A 129 10.22 11.01 -9.25
CA THR A 129 10.42 10.03 -10.33
C THR A 129 9.81 10.50 -11.65
N LEU A 130 10.48 10.14 -12.73
CA LEU A 130 10.06 10.37 -14.11
C LEU A 130 9.33 9.16 -14.68
N ARG A 131 9.60 7.96 -14.15
CA ARG A 131 8.94 6.73 -14.56
C ARG A 131 8.92 5.73 -13.42
N ILE A 132 7.80 5.03 -13.30
CA ILE A 132 7.61 3.90 -12.38
C ILE A 132 6.91 2.81 -13.17
N ALA A 133 7.48 1.61 -13.18
CA ALA A 133 6.85 0.42 -13.71
C ALA A 133 7.11 -0.77 -12.77
N GLY A 134 6.10 -1.58 -12.47
CA GLY A 134 6.30 -2.79 -11.68
C GLY A 134 5.17 -3.06 -10.69
N SER A 135 5.45 -3.91 -9.71
CA SER A 135 4.51 -4.32 -8.68
C SER A 135 5.16 -4.61 -7.33
N MET A 136 4.40 -4.37 -6.27
CA MET A 136 4.64 -4.89 -4.94
C MET A 136 3.51 -5.85 -4.57
N VAL A 137 3.88 -7.08 -4.21
CA VAL A 137 2.97 -8.11 -3.72
C VAL A 137 3.30 -8.38 -2.26
N HIS A 138 2.31 -8.26 -1.39
CA HIS A 138 2.46 -8.55 0.04
C HIS A 138 1.43 -9.57 0.49
N HIS A 139 1.91 -10.57 1.22
CA HIS A 139 1.08 -11.55 1.90
C HIS A 139 1.43 -11.55 3.39
N GLY A 140 0.46 -11.21 4.23
CA GLY A 140 0.54 -11.28 5.68
C GLY A 140 -0.42 -12.33 6.22
N SER A 141 0.07 -13.21 7.09
CA SER A 141 -0.73 -14.14 7.89
C SER A 141 -0.33 -14.00 9.37
N ARG A 142 -0.93 -14.81 10.24
CA ARG A 142 -0.62 -14.78 11.68
C ARG A 142 0.86 -14.98 12.03
N ASN A 143 1.57 -15.80 11.27
CA ASN A 143 2.94 -16.21 11.57
C ASN A 143 3.95 -15.83 10.47
N ARG A 144 3.50 -15.16 9.40
CA ARG A 144 4.34 -14.83 8.26
C ARG A 144 4.01 -13.47 7.67
N SER A 145 5.05 -12.75 7.26
CA SER A 145 4.95 -11.57 6.40
C SER A 145 5.94 -11.73 5.25
N ALA A 146 5.42 -11.83 4.04
CA ALA A 146 6.19 -12.00 2.82
C ALA A 146 5.86 -10.85 1.85
N THR A 147 6.90 -10.19 1.35
CA THR A 147 6.77 -9.13 0.34
C THR A 147 7.71 -9.41 -0.80
N GLU A 148 7.21 -9.33 -2.02
CA GLU A 148 8.00 -9.28 -3.24
C GLU A 148 7.81 -7.91 -3.89
N ILE A 149 8.91 -7.28 -4.25
CA ILE A 149 8.96 -6.00 -4.94
C ILE A 149 9.69 -6.23 -6.25
N ASP A 150 9.03 -5.99 -7.37
CA ASP A 150 9.61 -5.99 -8.70
C ASP A 150 9.31 -4.63 -9.33
N THR A 151 10.30 -3.73 -9.33
CA THR A 151 10.11 -2.36 -9.81
C THR A 151 11.26 -1.85 -10.67
N GLU A 152 10.88 -1.05 -11.64
CA GLU A 152 11.72 -0.28 -12.53
C GLU A 152 11.42 1.21 -12.30
N ILE A 153 12.43 1.94 -11.84
CA ILE A 153 12.28 3.31 -11.39
C ILE A 153 13.33 4.17 -12.08
N TYR A 154 12.88 5.33 -12.57
CA TYR A 154 13.76 6.42 -12.97
C TYR A 154 13.56 7.62 -12.02
N GLY A 155 14.44 7.77 -11.05
CA GLY A 155 14.38 8.81 -10.03
C GLY A 155 14.96 8.33 -8.70
N LYS A 156 14.27 8.60 -7.59
CA LYS A 156 14.68 8.16 -6.25
C LYS A 156 13.74 7.09 -5.71
N ALA A 157 14.28 6.07 -5.06
CA ALA A 157 13.49 5.11 -4.31
C ALA A 157 14.10 4.77 -2.95
N HIS A 158 13.24 4.36 -2.04
CA HIS A 158 13.57 3.90 -0.71
C HIS A 158 12.82 2.61 -0.45
N ILE A 159 13.55 1.54 -0.10
CA ILE A 159 12.95 0.33 0.44
C ILE A 159 13.42 0.13 1.86
N GLY A 160 12.44 0.06 2.76
CA GLY A 160 12.64 -0.16 4.19
C GLY A 160 12.05 -1.49 4.63
N VAL A 161 12.78 -2.19 5.49
CA VAL A 161 12.24 -3.29 6.28
C VAL A 161 12.54 -3.01 7.74
N ILE A 162 11.52 -3.12 8.59
CA ILE A 162 11.67 -3.04 10.04
C ILE A 162 11.03 -4.28 10.63
N VAL A 163 11.78 -5.00 11.45
CA VAL A 163 11.26 -6.11 12.26
C VAL A 163 11.37 -5.69 13.73
N ARG A 164 10.26 -5.81 14.44
CA ARG A 164 10.15 -5.48 15.87
C ARG A 164 9.82 -6.73 16.67
N ASN A 165 10.19 -6.70 17.94
CA ASN A 165 9.65 -7.66 18.89
C ASN A 165 8.14 -7.41 19.04
N THR A 166 7.35 -8.48 18.98
CA THR A 166 5.89 -8.45 19.10
C THR A 166 5.41 -8.25 20.54
N GLU A 167 6.25 -8.58 21.53
CA GLU A 167 5.99 -8.38 22.96
C GLU A 167 6.42 -6.97 23.41
N ASP A 168 7.44 -6.39 22.77
CA ASP A 168 7.92 -5.04 23.00
C ASP A 168 8.15 -4.28 21.69
N TYR A 169 7.15 -3.50 21.27
CA TYR A 169 7.19 -2.71 20.04
C TYR A 169 8.25 -1.60 20.03
N HIS A 170 8.86 -1.28 21.17
CA HIS A 170 9.99 -0.36 21.22
C HIS A 170 11.32 -1.04 20.88
N HIS A 171 11.38 -2.38 20.93
CA HIS A 171 12.55 -3.15 20.58
C HIS A 171 12.56 -3.51 19.08
N THR A 172 13.48 -2.90 18.34
CA THR A 172 13.72 -3.23 16.92
C THR A 172 14.74 -4.35 16.81
N LEU A 173 14.36 -5.47 16.20
CA LEU A 173 15.22 -6.62 15.96
C LEU A 173 16.07 -6.43 14.68
N LEU A 174 15.46 -5.85 13.64
CA LEU A 174 16.13 -5.60 12.37
C LEU A 174 15.63 -4.30 11.76
N ARG A 175 16.54 -3.54 11.16
CA ARG A 175 16.21 -2.42 10.29
C ARG A 175 17.11 -2.43 9.07
N VAL A 176 16.52 -2.60 7.90
CA VAL A 176 17.18 -2.48 6.60
C VAL A 176 16.64 -1.25 5.90
N ARG A 177 17.53 -0.51 5.26
CA ARG A 177 17.19 0.67 4.46
C ARG A 177 18.09 0.70 3.23
N ASP A 178 17.47 0.61 2.07
CA ASP A 178 18.14 0.75 0.79
C ASP A 178 17.61 2.00 0.10
N ASP A 179 18.53 2.90 -0.26
CA ASP A 179 18.24 4.16 -0.93
C ASP A 179 18.87 4.12 -2.33
N PHE A 180 18.10 4.45 -3.35
CA PHE A 180 18.53 4.44 -4.74
C PHE A 180 18.28 5.80 -5.41
N VAL A 181 19.21 6.21 -6.28
CA VAL A 181 19.09 7.42 -7.11
C VAL A 181 19.62 7.10 -8.50
N GLY A 182 18.77 7.22 -9.51
CA GLY A 182 19.12 6.97 -10.91
C GLY A 182 18.05 6.16 -11.64
N GLU A 183 18.48 5.37 -12.61
CA GLU A 183 17.64 4.40 -13.31
C GLU A 183 18.05 3.00 -12.89
N PHE A 184 17.10 2.23 -12.36
CA PHE A 184 17.36 0.88 -11.89
C PHE A 184 16.12 0.00 -12.03
N THR A 185 16.40 -1.29 -12.25
CA THR A 185 15.43 -2.38 -12.12
C THR A 185 15.81 -3.20 -10.90
N MET A 186 14.82 -3.59 -10.12
CA MET A 186 15.03 -4.23 -8.83
C MET A 186 14.00 -5.32 -8.63
N ASN A 187 14.50 -6.49 -8.23
CA ASN A 187 13.68 -7.53 -7.63
C ASN A 187 14.17 -7.73 -6.18
N LYS A 188 13.26 -7.68 -5.23
CA LYS A 188 13.56 -7.88 -3.81
C LYS A 188 12.47 -8.69 -3.13
N VAL A 189 12.89 -9.77 -2.49
CA VAL A 189 12.03 -10.64 -1.68
C VAL A 189 12.38 -10.46 -0.22
N ILE A 190 11.37 -10.21 0.62
CA ILE A 190 11.49 -10.00 2.06
C ILE A 190 10.52 -10.95 2.74
N VAL A 191 11.04 -11.82 3.61
CA VAL A 191 10.23 -12.78 4.36
C VAL A 191 10.61 -12.69 5.84
N VAL A 192 9.61 -12.50 6.68
CA VAL A 192 9.71 -12.52 8.14
C VAL A 192 8.70 -13.55 8.65
N GLU A 193 9.19 -14.53 9.40
CA GLU A 193 8.40 -15.65 9.88
C GLU A 193 8.68 -15.87 11.37
N ASN A 194 7.61 -16.05 12.14
CA ASN A 194 7.69 -16.61 13.48
C ASN A 194 7.56 -18.12 13.35
N ARG A 195 8.60 -18.86 13.73
CA ARG A 195 8.45 -20.31 13.94
C ARG A 195 7.70 -20.51 15.24
N GLU A 196 6.53 -21.12 15.18
CA GLU A 196 5.99 -21.81 16.35
C GLU A 196 6.98 -22.94 16.67
N GLU A 197 7.56 -22.94 17.87
CA GLU A 197 8.28 -24.12 18.34
C GLU A 197 7.29 -25.30 18.42
N PRO A 198 7.69 -26.49 17.95
CA PRO A 198 6.83 -27.68 17.99
C PRO A 198 6.50 -28.14 19.41
#